data_AF-A0A6N3GHZ4-F1
#
_entry.id   AF-A0A6N3GHZ4-F1
#
_cell.length_a   1.000
_cell.length_b   1.000
_cell.length_c   1.000
_cell.angle_alpha   90.00
_cell.angle_beta   90.00
_cell.angle_gamma   90.00
#
_symmetry.space_group_name_H-M   'P 1'
#
loop_
_entity.id
_entity.type
_entity.pdbx_description
1 polymer ?
#
loop_
_entity_poly.entity_id
_entity_poly.type
_entity_poly.pdbx_seq_one_letter_code
_entity_poly.pdbx_strand_id
1 'polypeptide(L)'
;MKKKIVWLLCSALLLTILSACGGNDDAPKGRGNNVPTSVSSAVTAPVRSTTLAVTVANVSGYNFQELYVSPTGTNNWGEDHLGSTSILKNNGSYDITLARYDFENYDVLIIDEDGDEYEFKYVPLVDGCEMQIGFDENGVPGVVVVGADGTENYVSGTLNGSSGATGGGETVVVQEQQQTVTGTGYDTNGQFVFEVYNNSAYDIYALYIGVINASSDHDIDVLPQILPANSSTTIVGQATMGDWSQTEWTLYVEDVDGDTSASFDSFNPWTVSYVDIYWQGDSYVCDFTY
;
A
#
# COMPACT_ATOMS: atom_id res chain seq x y z
N MET A 1 -13.22 12.61 45.04
CA MET A 1 -12.31 13.43 45.87
C MET A 1 -11.30 14.09 44.95
N LYS A 2 -11.29 15.43 44.88
CA LYS A 2 -10.44 16.22 43.96
C LYS A 2 -9.07 16.45 44.61
N LYS A 3 -7.97 16.23 43.89
CA LYS A 3 -6.67 16.83 44.23
C LYS A 3 -5.98 17.34 42.96
N LYS A 4 -5.68 18.64 42.99
CA LYS A 4 -5.00 19.44 41.97
C LYS A 4 -3.50 19.52 42.30
N ILE A 5 -2.62 19.53 41.31
CA ILE A 5 -1.18 19.84 41.38
C ILE A 5 -0.94 20.86 40.26
N VAL A 6 -0.98 22.17 40.49
CA VAL A 6 0.05 23.12 40.97
C VAL A 6 1.28 23.22 40.06
N TRP A 7 1.29 24.28 39.25
CA TRP A 7 2.39 24.85 38.48
C TRP A 7 3.47 25.48 39.38
N LEU A 8 4.72 25.48 38.91
CA LEU A 8 5.77 26.39 39.40
C LEU A 8 6.63 26.88 38.22
N LEU A 9 6.55 28.20 38.02
CA LEU A 9 7.30 29.04 37.09
C LEU A 9 8.13 30.01 37.95
N CYS A 10 9.40 30.21 37.63
CA CYS A 10 10.27 31.33 38.04
C CYS A 10 11.67 31.10 37.43
N SER A 11 12.45 32.07 36.96
CA SER A 11 12.27 33.48 36.64
C SER A 11 13.56 33.95 35.94
N ALA A 12 13.39 34.73 34.86
CA ALA A 12 14.21 35.79 34.29
C ALA A 12 15.60 36.17 34.91
N LEU A 13 16.56 36.65 34.09
CA LEU A 13 16.69 38.09 33.71
C LEU A 13 18.09 38.50 33.15
N LEU A 14 18.06 39.24 32.02
CA LEU A 14 18.93 40.30 31.41
C LEU A 14 20.47 40.14 31.27
N LEU A 15 21.16 40.38 30.12
CA LEU A 15 21.23 41.47 29.11
C LEU A 15 22.36 42.49 29.39
N THR A 16 23.33 42.64 28.47
CA THR A 16 23.85 43.96 28.00
C THR A 16 24.65 43.85 26.70
N ILE A 17 24.53 44.93 25.93
CA ILE A 17 24.89 45.22 24.54
C ILE A 17 26.15 46.09 24.52
N LEU A 18 26.97 46.06 23.47
CA LEU A 18 27.77 47.23 23.06
C LEU A 18 28.10 47.19 21.56
N SER A 19 27.65 48.25 20.87
CA SER A 19 27.99 48.63 19.50
C SER A 19 29.34 49.34 19.46
N ALA A 20 30.12 49.13 18.39
CA ALA A 20 31.18 50.04 17.98
C ALA A 20 31.31 50.04 16.45
N CYS A 21 31.30 51.24 15.86
CA CYS A 21 31.48 51.54 14.43
C CYS A 21 32.56 52.63 14.30
N GLY A 22 33.41 52.53 13.28
CA GLY A 22 34.42 53.54 12.85
C GLY A 22 35.78 52.87 12.56
N GLY A 23 36.52 53.11 11.47
CA GLY A 23 36.37 53.93 10.26
C GLY A 23 37.78 54.19 9.67
N ASN A 24 37.98 53.88 8.37
CA ASN A 24 38.91 54.51 7.38
C ASN A 24 40.43 54.37 7.57
N ASP A 25 41.32 54.25 6.57
CA ASP A 25 41.33 54.13 5.10
C ASP A 25 42.76 53.66 4.74
N ASP A 26 42.94 52.83 3.70
CA ASP A 26 44.13 52.90 2.83
C ASP A 26 43.92 52.03 1.58
N ALA A 27 43.88 52.67 0.41
CA ALA A 27 43.95 52.05 -0.90
C ALA A 27 45.37 52.26 -1.48
N PRO A 28 45.91 51.41 -2.39
CA PRO A 28 45.44 51.49 -3.78
C PRO A 28 45.53 50.20 -4.65
N LYS A 29 44.62 50.16 -5.64
CA LYS A 29 44.73 49.63 -7.02
C LYS A 29 44.99 48.12 -7.26
N GLY A 30 44.03 47.46 -7.92
CA GLY A 30 44.34 46.34 -8.83
C GLY A 30 43.20 45.36 -9.17
N ARG A 31 42.49 45.61 -10.28
CA ARG A 31 42.16 44.64 -11.35
C ARG A 31 41.38 43.34 -10.99
N GLY A 32 40.14 43.25 -11.46
CA GLY A 32 39.53 41.97 -11.88
C GLY A 32 38.17 41.66 -11.24
N ASN A 33 37.09 41.94 -11.97
CA ASN A 33 35.75 41.42 -11.66
C ASN A 33 35.74 39.91 -11.94
N ASN A 34 35.73 39.07 -10.91
CA ASN A 34 35.38 37.65 -11.03
C ASN A 34 34.49 37.26 -9.84
N VAL A 35 33.18 37.50 -9.99
CA VAL A 35 32.17 36.79 -9.19
C VAL A 35 32.27 35.31 -9.60
N PRO A 36 32.45 34.36 -8.67
CA PRO A 36 32.31 32.96 -9.04
C PRO A 36 30.83 32.70 -9.25
N THR A 37 30.42 32.67 -10.52
CA THR A 37 29.14 32.11 -10.92
C THR A 37 29.16 30.64 -10.52
N SER A 38 28.43 30.32 -9.44
CA SER A 38 28.05 28.96 -9.10
C SER A 38 27.31 28.39 -10.31
N VAL A 39 28.00 27.55 -11.09
CA VAL A 39 27.33 26.66 -12.03
C VAL A 39 26.69 25.55 -11.19
N SER A 40 25.46 25.81 -10.77
CA SER A 40 24.60 24.76 -10.22
C SER A 40 24.29 23.81 -11.37
N SER A 41 25.04 22.71 -11.43
CA SER A 41 24.70 21.56 -12.25
C SER A 41 23.37 21.01 -11.72
N ALA A 42 22.28 21.31 -12.41
CA ALA A 42 21.00 20.66 -12.15
C ALA A 42 21.18 19.17 -12.45
N VAL A 43 21.14 18.35 -11.41
CA VAL A 43 20.96 16.91 -11.53
C VAL A 43 19.53 16.73 -12.06
N THR A 44 19.39 16.42 -13.33
CA THR A 44 18.10 16.01 -13.89
C THR A 44 17.72 14.70 -13.21
N ALA A 45 16.82 14.75 -12.24
CA ALA A 45 16.19 13.56 -11.70
C ALA A 45 15.50 12.81 -12.86
N PRO A 46 15.59 11.47 -12.93
CA PRO A 46 14.89 10.71 -13.96
C PRO A 46 13.40 11.00 -13.84
N VAL A 47 12.79 11.48 -14.93
CA VAL A 47 11.35 11.67 -15.02
C VAL A 47 10.73 10.27 -15.06
N ARG A 48 10.01 9.88 -14.00
CA ARG A 48 9.22 8.64 -14.00
C ARG A 48 8.23 8.68 -15.17
N SER A 49 8.03 7.54 -15.84
CA SER A 49 7.05 7.43 -16.92
C SER A 49 5.66 7.78 -16.40
N THR A 50 4.82 8.42 -17.22
CA THR A 50 3.41 8.68 -16.90
C THR A 50 2.51 7.49 -17.17
N THR A 51 3.10 6.38 -17.64
CA THR A 51 2.41 5.12 -17.91
C THR A 51 3.12 3.94 -17.24
N LEU A 52 2.39 2.84 -17.11
CA LEU A 52 2.89 1.51 -16.76
C LEU A 52 2.72 0.59 -17.97
N ALA A 53 3.76 -0.16 -18.32
CA ALA A 53 3.62 -1.33 -19.19
C ALA A 53 3.33 -2.56 -18.32
N VAL A 54 2.29 -3.33 -18.64
CA VAL A 54 1.93 -4.56 -17.92
C VAL A 54 1.68 -5.66 -18.93
N THR A 55 2.30 -6.82 -18.73
CA THR A 55 1.98 -8.03 -19.51
C THR A 55 0.93 -8.84 -18.74
N VAL A 56 -0.20 -9.14 -19.37
CA VAL A 56 -1.28 -9.92 -18.78
C VAL A 56 -1.18 -11.34 -19.29
N ALA A 57 -0.99 -12.32 -18.41
CA ALA A 57 -0.97 -13.74 -18.74
C ALA A 57 -2.24 -14.42 -18.24
N ASN A 58 -2.91 -15.14 -19.11
CA ASN A 58 -4.08 -15.93 -18.76
C ASN A 58 -3.66 -17.39 -18.54
N VAL A 59 -3.71 -17.83 -17.29
CA VAL A 59 -3.44 -19.22 -16.88
C VAL A 59 -4.66 -19.84 -16.22
N SER A 60 -5.86 -19.33 -16.51
CA SER A 60 -7.10 -19.67 -15.82
C SER A 60 -7.79 -20.93 -16.31
N GLY A 61 -7.47 -21.40 -17.51
CA GLY A 61 -8.24 -22.44 -18.19
C GLY A 61 -9.36 -21.90 -19.09
N TYR A 62 -9.74 -20.62 -18.97
CA TYR A 62 -10.81 -19.95 -19.71
C TYR A 62 -10.26 -18.93 -20.71
N ASN A 63 -11.08 -18.42 -21.63
CA ASN A 63 -10.73 -17.35 -22.54
C ASN A 63 -11.31 -16.02 -22.04
N PHE A 64 -10.45 -15.02 -21.86
CA PHE A 64 -10.92 -13.71 -21.43
C PHE A 64 -11.38 -12.90 -22.63
N GLN A 65 -12.61 -12.39 -22.53
CA GLN A 65 -13.28 -11.58 -23.53
C GLN A 65 -13.06 -10.09 -23.28
N GLU A 66 -13.05 -9.69 -22.01
CA GLU A 66 -12.88 -8.29 -21.62
C GLU A 66 -11.89 -8.19 -20.44
N LEU A 67 -11.08 -7.12 -20.43
CA LEU A 67 -10.17 -6.78 -19.35
C LEU A 67 -10.29 -5.30 -19.04
N TYR A 68 -10.64 -4.99 -17.81
CA TYR A 68 -10.69 -3.62 -17.30
C TYR A 68 -9.68 -3.45 -16.18
N VAL A 69 -9.02 -2.29 -16.15
CA VAL A 69 -8.11 -1.92 -15.09
C VAL A 69 -8.37 -0.47 -14.70
N SER A 70 -8.71 -0.25 -13.44
CA SER A 70 -8.98 1.09 -12.92
C SER A 70 -8.09 1.40 -11.72
N PRO A 71 -7.83 2.69 -11.45
CA PRO A 71 -7.24 3.07 -10.17
C PRO A 71 -8.15 2.59 -9.04
N THR A 72 -7.56 2.04 -7.98
CA THR A 72 -8.34 1.56 -6.86
C THR A 72 -9.18 2.68 -6.23
N GLY A 73 -10.39 2.36 -5.77
CA GLY A 73 -11.32 3.32 -5.17
C GLY A 73 -12.13 4.15 -6.18
N THR A 74 -11.96 3.90 -7.48
CA THR A 74 -12.79 4.52 -8.52
C THR A 74 -13.99 3.65 -8.88
N ASN A 75 -15.16 4.27 -9.09
CA ASN A 75 -16.38 3.56 -9.50
C ASN A 75 -16.50 3.41 -11.03
N ASN A 76 -15.42 3.67 -11.77
CA ASN A 76 -15.42 3.66 -13.24
C ASN A 76 -14.26 2.81 -13.75
N TRP A 77 -14.61 1.65 -14.33
CA TRP A 77 -13.68 0.68 -14.88
C TRP A 77 -12.89 1.17 -16.10
N GLY A 78 -13.34 2.23 -16.77
CA GLY A 78 -12.67 2.75 -17.95
C GLY A 78 -12.96 1.94 -19.21
N GLU A 79 -11.95 1.79 -20.07
CA GLU A 79 -12.07 1.07 -21.34
C GLU A 79 -11.64 -0.40 -21.22
N ASP A 80 -12.18 -1.25 -22.07
CA ASP A 80 -11.69 -2.62 -22.23
C ASP A 80 -10.34 -2.61 -22.94
N HIS A 81 -9.32 -3.14 -22.27
CA HIS A 81 -7.94 -3.19 -22.74
C HIS A 81 -7.68 -4.26 -23.80
N LEU A 82 -8.51 -5.31 -23.90
CA LEU A 82 -8.45 -6.27 -25.02
C LEU A 82 -9.07 -5.66 -26.28
N GLY A 83 -10.12 -4.88 -26.09
CA GLY A 83 -10.91 -4.27 -27.14
C GLY A 83 -11.72 -5.29 -27.94
N SER A 84 -12.61 -4.79 -28.79
CA SER A 84 -13.61 -5.62 -29.52
C SER A 84 -13.08 -6.72 -30.46
N THR A 85 -11.77 -6.81 -30.69
CA THR A 85 -11.18 -7.74 -31.67
C THR A 85 -10.22 -8.76 -31.06
N SER A 86 -9.84 -8.59 -29.79
CA SER A 86 -8.88 -9.46 -29.13
C SER A 86 -9.61 -10.34 -28.13
N ILE A 87 -9.16 -11.58 -28.03
CA ILE A 87 -9.59 -12.53 -26.99
C ILE A 87 -8.29 -13.05 -26.40
N LEU A 88 -8.11 -12.86 -25.10
CA LEU A 88 -6.94 -13.39 -24.40
C LEU A 88 -7.22 -14.85 -24.04
N LYS A 89 -6.78 -15.74 -24.94
CA LYS A 89 -6.97 -17.18 -24.80
C LYS A 89 -6.21 -17.73 -23.58
N ASN A 90 -6.70 -18.85 -23.06
CA ASN A 90 -5.97 -19.62 -22.06
C ASN A 90 -4.52 -19.91 -22.53
N ASN A 91 -3.56 -19.81 -21.61
CA ASN A 91 -2.11 -19.85 -21.81
C ASN A 91 -1.56 -18.79 -22.77
N GLY A 92 -2.33 -17.74 -23.06
CA GLY A 92 -1.90 -16.59 -23.84
C GLY A 92 -1.42 -15.44 -22.95
N SER A 93 -0.76 -14.46 -23.58
CA SER A 93 -0.46 -13.18 -22.95
C SER A 93 -0.83 -11.99 -23.83
N TYR A 94 -1.04 -10.83 -23.21
CA TYR A 94 -1.38 -9.58 -23.87
C TYR A 94 -0.76 -8.38 -23.15
N ASP A 95 -0.11 -7.49 -23.90
CA ASP A 95 0.51 -6.30 -23.31
C ASP A 95 -0.47 -5.14 -23.28
N ILE A 96 -0.60 -4.51 -22.11
CA ILE A 96 -1.41 -3.31 -21.90
C ILE A 96 -0.53 -2.14 -21.47
N THR A 97 -1.00 -0.93 -21.74
CA THR A 97 -0.39 0.30 -21.23
C THR A 97 -1.42 1.05 -20.39
N LEU A 98 -1.09 1.26 -19.13
CA LEU A 98 -1.96 1.92 -18.16
C LEU A 98 -1.46 3.33 -17.88
N ALA A 99 -2.37 4.25 -17.55
CA ALA A 99 -1.97 5.49 -16.92
C ALA A 99 -1.35 5.19 -15.55
N ARG A 100 -0.19 5.79 -15.27
CA ARG A 100 0.45 5.71 -13.96
C ARG A 100 -0.19 6.73 -13.04
N TYR A 101 -0.61 6.26 -11.87
CA TYR A 101 -1.04 7.12 -10.78
C TYR A 101 0.06 7.18 -9.72
N ASP A 102 -0.05 8.14 -8.80
CA ASP A 102 0.94 8.28 -7.72
C ASP A 102 0.92 7.08 -6.76
N PHE A 103 -0.18 6.31 -6.76
CA PHE A 103 -0.34 5.02 -6.10
C PHE A 103 -0.21 3.86 -7.11
N GLU A 104 0.42 2.78 -6.69
CA GLU A 104 0.78 1.62 -7.54
C GLU A 104 -0.28 0.50 -7.51
N ASN A 105 -1.49 0.78 -6.98
CA ASN A 105 -2.56 -0.21 -6.82
C ASN A 105 -3.75 0.03 -7.76
N TYR A 106 -4.18 -1.04 -8.41
CA TYR A 106 -5.23 -1.02 -9.41
C TYR A 106 -6.28 -2.10 -9.10
N ASP A 107 -7.53 -1.81 -9.41
CA ASP A 107 -8.57 -2.83 -9.46
C ASP A 107 -8.58 -3.43 -10.86
N VAL A 108 -8.73 -4.75 -10.94
CA VAL A 108 -8.77 -5.51 -12.19
C VAL A 108 -10.10 -6.25 -12.28
N LEU A 109 -10.79 -6.13 -13.41
CA LEU A 109 -11.99 -6.89 -13.72
C LEU A 109 -11.78 -7.66 -15.03
N ILE A 110 -12.06 -8.95 -14.99
CA ILE A 110 -12.04 -9.84 -16.16
C ILE A 110 -13.44 -10.35 -16.42
N ILE A 111 -13.82 -10.44 -17.69
CA ILE A 111 -15.03 -11.14 -18.12
C ILE A 111 -14.61 -12.26 -19.10
N ASP A 112 -15.01 -13.49 -18.82
CA ASP A 112 -14.68 -14.64 -19.66
C ASP A 112 -15.70 -14.91 -20.79
N GLU A 113 -15.53 -16.02 -21.52
CA GLU A 113 -16.41 -16.40 -22.63
C GLU A 113 -17.84 -16.75 -22.22
N ASP A 114 -18.07 -17.11 -20.96
CA ASP A 114 -19.36 -17.47 -20.41
C ASP A 114 -20.05 -16.26 -19.74
N GLY A 115 -19.34 -15.15 -19.61
CA GLY A 115 -19.82 -13.91 -19.01
C GLY A 115 -19.67 -13.88 -17.49
N ASP A 116 -18.82 -14.75 -16.93
CA ASP A 116 -18.49 -14.73 -15.51
C ASP A 116 -17.47 -13.60 -15.24
N GLU A 117 -17.71 -12.83 -14.18
CA GLU A 117 -16.90 -11.67 -13.80
C GLU A 117 -15.94 -12.02 -12.67
N TYR A 118 -14.65 -11.76 -12.87
CA TYR A 118 -13.60 -11.94 -11.86
C TYR A 118 -13.04 -10.58 -11.45
N GLU A 119 -13.27 -10.20 -10.21
CA GLU A 119 -12.86 -8.90 -9.68
C GLU A 119 -11.74 -9.05 -8.65
N PHE A 120 -10.63 -8.35 -8.89
CA PHE A 120 -9.45 -8.29 -8.03
C PHE A 120 -9.26 -6.86 -7.56
N LYS A 121 -9.09 -6.67 -6.26
CA LYS A 121 -8.91 -5.36 -5.64
C LYS A 121 -7.46 -5.14 -5.24
N TYR A 122 -6.98 -3.91 -5.37
CA TYR A 122 -5.63 -3.49 -4.94
C TYR A 122 -4.46 -4.27 -5.53
N VAL A 123 -4.53 -4.62 -6.80
CA VAL A 123 -3.44 -5.31 -7.51
C VAL A 123 -2.23 -4.37 -7.65
N PRO A 124 -1.04 -4.73 -7.10
CA PRO A 124 0.12 -3.84 -7.05
C PRO A 124 0.88 -3.85 -8.39
N LEU A 125 0.33 -3.18 -9.40
CA LEU A 125 0.93 -3.12 -10.73
C LEU A 125 2.07 -2.11 -10.80
N VAL A 126 3.26 -2.62 -11.10
CA VAL A 126 4.47 -1.81 -11.32
C VAL A 126 4.90 -1.85 -12.79
N ASP A 127 5.78 -0.93 -13.18
CA ASP A 127 6.18 -0.80 -14.59
C ASP A 127 6.99 -2.01 -15.04
N GLY A 128 6.55 -2.63 -16.13
CA GLY A 128 7.16 -3.83 -16.68
C GLY A 128 6.88 -5.10 -15.89
N CYS A 129 5.82 -5.13 -15.06
CA CYS A 129 5.39 -6.36 -14.41
C CYS A 129 4.60 -7.29 -15.35
N GLU A 130 4.54 -8.56 -14.99
CA GLU A 130 3.62 -9.55 -15.54
C GLU A 130 2.54 -9.88 -14.50
N MET A 131 1.26 -9.76 -14.86
CA MET A 131 0.15 -10.21 -14.02
C MET A 131 -0.42 -11.52 -14.57
N GLN A 132 -0.29 -12.61 -13.81
CA GLN A 132 -0.78 -13.94 -14.15
C GLN A 132 -2.12 -14.19 -13.46
N ILE A 133 -3.17 -14.38 -14.25
CA ILE A 133 -4.54 -14.53 -13.74
C ILE A 133 -4.96 -15.99 -13.87
N GLY A 134 -5.40 -16.58 -12.76
CA GLY A 134 -5.82 -17.98 -12.70
C GLY A 134 -6.69 -18.29 -11.49
N PHE A 135 -6.67 -19.56 -11.08
CA PHE A 135 -7.38 -20.03 -9.89
C PHE A 135 -6.42 -20.78 -8.96
N ASP A 136 -6.68 -20.72 -7.66
CA ASP A 136 -5.98 -21.53 -6.66
C ASP A 136 -6.48 -23.00 -6.67
N GLU A 137 -5.91 -23.81 -5.78
CA GLU A 137 -6.29 -25.22 -5.64
C GLU A 137 -7.75 -25.45 -5.20
N ASN A 138 -8.39 -24.42 -4.63
CA ASN A 138 -9.78 -24.44 -4.17
C ASN A 138 -10.74 -23.87 -5.23
N GLY A 139 -10.22 -23.40 -6.37
CA GLY A 139 -11.02 -22.76 -7.42
C GLY A 139 -11.35 -21.30 -7.14
N VAL A 140 -10.65 -20.65 -6.21
CA VAL A 140 -10.75 -19.20 -5.94
C VAL A 140 -9.92 -18.46 -6.98
N PRO A 141 -10.48 -17.45 -7.67
CA PRO A 141 -9.70 -16.68 -8.63
C PRO A 141 -8.57 -15.94 -7.93
N GLY A 142 -7.40 -15.88 -8.56
CA GLY A 142 -6.23 -15.17 -8.04
C GLY A 142 -5.39 -14.52 -9.15
N VAL A 143 -4.64 -13.49 -8.78
CA VAL A 143 -3.62 -12.87 -9.64
C VAL A 143 -2.26 -12.89 -8.95
N VAL A 144 -1.22 -13.27 -9.69
CA VAL A 144 0.18 -13.16 -9.27
C VAL A 144 0.84 -12.06 -10.10
N VAL A 145 1.30 -11.00 -9.44
CA VAL A 145 2.06 -9.93 -10.07
C VAL A 145 3.55 -10.18 -9.89
N VAL A 146 4.25 -10.43 -10.99
CA VAL A 146 5.70 -10.64 -11.05
C VAL A 146 6.36 -9.34 -11.51
N GLY A 147 7.09 -8.68 -10.61
CA GLY A 147 7.88 -7.48 -10.90
C GLY A 147 9.10 -7.79 -11.79
N ALA A 148 9.67 -6.75 -12.40
CA ALA A 148 10.86 -6.89 -13.25
C ALA A 148 12.12 -7.38 -12.49
N ASP A 149 12.13 -7.27 -11.17
CA ASP A 149 13.14 -7.80 -10.25
C ASP A 149 12.87 -9.25 -9.82
N GLY A 150 11.75 -9.83 -10.24
CA GLY A 150 11.30 -11.18 -9.89
C GLY A 150 10.53 -11.26 -8.57
N THR A 151 10.19 -10.14 -7.94
CA THR A 151 9.31 -10.13 -6.77
C THR A 151 7.89 -10.52 -7.18
N GLU A 152 7.26 -11.42 -6.43
CA GLU A 152 5.90 -11.89 -6.68
C GLU A 152 4.94 -11.38 -5.59
N ASN A 153 3.77 -10.90 -5.99
CA ASN A 153 2.67 -10.53 -5.09
C ASN A 153 1.40 -11.28 -5.51
N TYR A 154 0.77 -11.98 -4.57
CA TYR A 154 -0.50 -12.66 -4.81
C TYR A 154 -1.67 -11.83 -4.29
N VAL A 155 -2.74 -11.75 -5.07
CA VAL A 155 -4.01 -11.13 -4.70
C VAL A 155 -5.15 -12.08 -5.03
N SER A 156 -5.99 -12.39 -4.04
CA SER A 156 -7.21 -13.15 -4.23
C SER A 156 -8.30 -12.29 -4.85
N GLY A 157 -9.16 -12.92 -5.65
CA GLY A 157 -10.28 -12.27 -6.32
C GLY A 157 -11.63 -12.79 -5.86
N THR A 158 -12.68 -12.20 -6.41
CA THR A 158 -14.06 -12.65 -6.27
C THR A 158 -14.63 -13.05 -7.62
N LEU A 159 -15.50 -14.04 -7.63
CA LEU A 159 -16.25 -14.48 -8.80
C LEU A 159 -17.71 -14.03 -8.66
N ASN A 160 -18.19 -13.24 -9.61
CA ASN A 160 -19.58 -12.84 -9.77
C ASN A 160 -20.09 -13.36 -11.11
N GLY A 161 -20.86 -14.46 -11.08
CA GLY A 161 -21.23 -15.17 -12.31
C GLY A 161 -22.44 -16.08 -12.15
N SER A 162 -23.15 -16.36 -13.25
CA SER A 162 -24.37 -17.18 -13.26
C SER A 162 -24.07 -18.67 -13.45
N SER A 163 -22.85 -19.03 -13.88
CA SER A 163 -22.40 -20.41 -13.95
C SER A 163 -21.98 -20.86 -12.55
N GLY A 164 -22.42 -22.03 -12.11
CA GLY A 164 -21.64 -22.75 -11.12
C GLY A 164 -20.32 -23.15 -11.78
N ALA A 165 -19.30 -22.28 -11.75
CA ALA A 165 -17.96 -22.55 -12.21
C ALA A 165 -17.38 -23.69 -11.34
N THR A 166 -17.75 -24.92 -11.71
CA THR A 166 -17.17 -26.13 -11.14
C THR A 166 -15.92 -26.34 -11.97
N GLY A 167 -14.77 -25.93 -11.42
CA GLY A 167 -13.44 -25.88 -12.07
C GLY A 167 -13.20 -26.97 -13.12
N GLY A 168 -13.60 -26.66 -14.35
CA GLY A 168 -13.51 -27.56 -15.50
C GLY A 168 -12.38 -27.20 -16.45
N GLY A 169 -11.76 -26.04 -16.26
CA GLY A 169 -10.46 -25.70 -16.85
C GLY A 169 -9.35 -26.52 -16.18
N GLU A 170 -8.38 -26.95 -16.98
CA GLU A 170 -7.15 -27.55 -16.47
C GLU A 170 -6.61 -26.69 -15.32
N THR A 171 -6.51 -27.27 -14.12
CA THR A 171 -6.02 -26.63 -12.91
C THR A 171 -4.54 -26.28 -13.13
N VAL A 172 -4.28 -25.16 -13.79
CA VAL A 172 -2.95 -24.56 -13.77
C VAL A 172 -2.90 -23.83 -12.45
N VAL A 173 -2.37 -24.55 -11.47
CA VAL A 173 -1.92 -23.97 -10.21
C VAL A 173 -1.00 -22.82 -10.63
N VAL A 174 -1.43 -21.57 -10.46
CA VAL A 174 -0.48 -20.51 -10.13
C VAL A 174 0.13 -21.04 -8.85
N GLN A 175 1.22 -21.80 -9.00
CA GLN A 175 1.91 -22.34 -7.85
C GLN A 175 2.15 -21.12 -6.99
N GLU A 176 1.69 -21.16 -5.74
CA GLU A 176 2.49 -20.61 -4.67
C GLU A 176 3.90 -21.13 -4.95
N GLN A 177 4.70 -20.40 -5.73
CA GLN A 177 6.13 -20.53 -5.63
C GLN A 177 6.35 -20.05 -4.23
N GLN A 178 6.41 -21.06 -3.35
CA GLN A 178 6.76 -21.01 -1.95
C GLN A 178 7.42 -19.66 -1.73
N GLN A 179 6.57 -18.70 -1.34
CA GLN A 179 6.99 -17.34 -1.17
C GLN A 179 8.24 -17.51 -0.31
N THR A 180 9.36 -16.92 -0.73
CA THR A 180 10.45 -16.76 0.21
C THR A 180 9.95 -15.69 1.19
N VAL A 181 8.90 -16.03 1.95
CA VAL A 181 8.44 -15.36 3.13
C VAL A 181 9.58 -15.59 4.09
N THR A 182 10.42 -14.58 4.20
CA THR A 182 10.83 -14.23 5.54
C THR A 182 9.56 -13.71 6.25
N GLY A 183 8.75 -14.63 6.81
CA GLY A 183 7.60 -14.31 7.67
C GLY A 183 6.31 -15.11 7.46
N THR A 184 6.38 -16.44 7.56
CA THR A 184 5.24 -17.39 7.54
C THR A 184 4.34 -17.25 8.77
N GLY A 185 3.14 -17.83 8.76
CA GLY A 185 2.36 -18.08 9.99
C GLY A 185 3.23 -18.54 11.17
N TYR A 186 2.90 -18.05 12.38
CA TYR A 186 3.65 -18.18 13.63
C TYR A 186 5.17 -18.37 13.41
N ASP A 187 5.80 -17.35 12.88
CA ASP A 187 7.25 -17.29 12.96
C ASP A 187 7.67 -17.39 14.44
N THR A 188 8.77 -18.09 14.73
CA THR A 188 9.22 -18.24 16.12
C THR A 188 9.76 -16.95 16.73
N ASN A 189 9.62 -15.80 16.03
CA ASN A 189 10.18 -14.51 16.37
C ASN A 189 9.14 -13.37 16.43
N GLY A 190 7.86 -13.63 16.12
CA GLY A 190 6.76 -12.68 16.25
C GLY A 190 6.62 -11.67 15.12
N GLN A 191 7.36 -11.82 14.03
CA GLN A 191 7.33 -10.97 12.86
C GLN A 191 6.05 -11.18 12.05
N PHE A 192 5.45 -10.07 11.63
CA PHE A 192 4.30 -10.06 10.73
C PHE A 192 4.52 -9.04 9.60
N VAL A 193 3.87 -9.28 8.47
CA VAL A 193 3.85 -8.39 7.32
C VAL A 193 2.47 -8.38 6.69
N PHE A 194 1.94 -7.19 6.41
CA PHE A 194 0.67 -7.02 5.69
C PHE A 194 0.61 -5.63 5.04
N GLU A 195 -0.21 -5.47 4.01
CA GLU A 195 -0.46 -4.16 3.40
C GLU A 195 -1.57 -3.40 4.13
N VAL A 196 -1.44 -2.07 4.20
CA VAL A 196 -2.51 -1.20 4.66
C VAL A 196 -2.84 -0.18 3.59
N TYR A 197 -4.12 -0.07 3.28
CA TYR A 197 -4.67 0.92 2.37
C TYR A 197 -5.46 1.96 3.15
N ASN A 198 -5.06 3.23 3.04
CA ASN A 198 -5.83 4.35 3.54
C ASN A 198 -6.76 4.87 2.44
N ASN A 199 -7.96 4.33 2.36
CA ASN A 199 -9.02 4.77 1.43
C ASN A 199 -9.88 5.90 2.02
N SER A 200 -9.39 6.57 3.07
CA SER A 200 -10.03 7.75 3.65
C SER A 200 -9.54 9.05 3.00
N ALA A 201 -10.24 10.14 3.27
CA ALA A 201 -9.86 11.47 2.84
C ALA A 201 -8.83 12.16 3.76
N TYR A 202 -8.35 11.46 4.80
CA TYR A 202 -7.52 12.02 5.86
C TYR A 202 -6.19 11.28 5.95
N ASP A 203 -5.13 12.01 6.28
CA ASP A 203 -3.83 11.42 6.54
C ASP A 203 -3.88 10.67 7.88
N ILE A 204 -3.43 9.42 7.88
CA ILE A 204 -3.32 8.61 9.10
C ILE A 204 -1.95 8.88 9.71
N TYR A 205 -1.94 9.35 10.96
CA TYR A 205 -0.73 9.72 11.67
C TYR A 205 -0.11 8.53 12.43
N ALA A 206 -0.95 7.63 12.94
CA ALA A 206 -0.50 6.43 13.62
C ALA A 206 -1.46 5.26 13.38
N LEU A 207 -0.88 4.06 13.36
CA LEU A 207 -1.61 2.80 13.44
C LEU A 207 -1.04 2.01 14.59
N TYR A 208 -1.88 1.64 15.54
CA TYR A 208 -1.50 0.76 16.64
C TYR A 208 -2.17 -0.60 16.47
N ILE A 209 -1.46 -1.68 16.78
CA ILE A 209 -2.09 -3.00 16.89
C ILE A 209 -1.80 -3.60 18.26
N GLY A 210 -2.78 -4.30 18.82
CA GLY A 210 -2.62 -4.94 20.12
C GLY A 210 -3.49 -6.18 20.27
N VAL A 211 -3.09 -7.08 21.17
CA VAL A 211 -3.89 -8.26 21.53
C VAL A 211 -5.23 -7.81 22.09
N ILE A 212 -6.32 -8.43 21.64
CA ILE A 212 -7.66 -8.08 22.12
C ILE A 212 -7.74 -8.23 23.64
N ASN A 213 -8.33 -7.22 24.31
CA ASN A 213 -8.47 -7.15 25.78
C ASN A 213 -7.15 -7.06 26.58
N ALA A 214 -5.99 -6.86 25.93
CA ALA A 214 -4.77 -6.47 26.62
C ALA A 214 -4.82 -5.00 27.04
N SER A 215 -3.95 -4.60 27.98
CA SER A 215 -3.76 -3.17 28.26
C SER A 215 -3.00 -2.52 27.11
N SER A 216 -3.24 -1.22 26.88
CA SER A 216 -2.59 -0.43 25.82
C SER A 216 -1.06 -0.43 25.87
N ASP A 217 -0.48 -0.79 27.01
CA ASP A 217 0.96 -0.96 27.20
C ASP A 217 1.56 -2.08 26.30
N HIS A 218 0.70 -2.91 25.70
CA HIS A 218 1.04 -3.96 24.74
C HIS A 218 0.81 -3.54 23.28
N ASP A 219 0.23 -2.36 23.03
CA ASP A 219 -0.03 -1.89 21.68
C ASP A 219 1.29 -1.50 21.00
N ILE A 220 1.41 -1.85 19.73
CA ILE A 220 2.58 -1.63 18.90
C ILE A 220 2.21 -0.59 17.87
N ASP A 221 2.96 0.52 17.84
CA ASP A 221 2.92 1.45 16.71
C ASP A 221 3.56 0.77 15.52
N VAL A 222 2.76 0.49 14.50
CA VAL A 222 3.18 -0.23 13.32
C VAL A 222 3.39 0.68 12.12
N LEU A 223 3.00 1.95 12.23
CA LEU A 223 3.08 2.86 11.11
C LEU A 223 4.48 3.53 11.04
N PRO A 224 5.27 3.27 9.98
CA PRO A 224 6.65 3.77 9.92
C PRO A 224 6.73 5.28 9.67
N GLN A 225 5.70 5.85 9.04
CA GLN A 225 5.57 7.27 8.71
C GLN A 225 4.09 7.57 8.43
N ILE A 226 3.70 8.84 8.50
CA ILE A 226 2.35 9.29 8.14
C ILE A 226 1.92 8.65 6.82
N LEU A 227 0.75 8.00 6.83
CA LEU A 227 0.15 7.35 5.68
C LEU A 227 -0.85 8.33 5.04
N PRO A 228 -0.51 8.93 3.90
CA PRO A 228 -1.37 9.95 3.29
C PRO A 228 -2.74 9.39 2.89
N ALA A 229 -3.72 10.29 2.79
CA ALA A 229 -5.03 9.97 2.23
C ALA A 229 -4.92 9.31 0.84
N ASN A 230 -5.67 8.25 0.59
CA ASN A 230 -5.68 7.48 -0.67
C ASN A 230 -4.31 6.90 -1.04
N SER A 231 -3.55 6.45 -0.03
CA SER A 231 -2.23 5.84 -0.19
C SER A 231 -2.16 4.49 0.51
N SER A 232 -1.07 3.75 0.31
CA SER A 232 -0.84 2.46 0.95
C SER A 232 0.57 2.35 1.49
N THR A 233 0.77 1.42 2.44
CA THR A 233 2.09 1.08 2.94
C THR A 233 2.15 -0.37 3.41
N THR A 234 3.29 -1.00 3.19
CA THR A 234 3.62 -2.28 3.80
C THR A 234 3.95 -2.08 5.27
N ILE A 235 3.20 -2.76 6.13
CA ILE A 235 3.49 -2.86 7.55
C ILE A 235 4.42 -4.04 7.76
N VAL A 236 5.56 -3.79 8.41
CA VAL A 236 6.45 -4.83 8.92
C VAL A 236 6.61 -4.58 10.41
N GLY A 237 6.13 -5.51 11.23
CA GLY A 237 6.23 -5.39 12.67
C GLY A 237 6.70 -6.68 13.33
N GLN A 238 6.99 -6.58 14.61
CA GLN A 238 7.38 -7.71 15.43
C GLN A 238 6.71 -7.59 16.79
N ALA A 239 5.87 -8.56 17.13
CA ALA A 239 5.20 -8.58 18.41
C ALA A 239 6.16 -8.97 19.55
N THR A 240 5.76 -8.74 20.80
CA THR A 240 6.59 -9.10 21.97
C THR A 240 6.38 -10.57 22.39
N MET A 241 7.45 -11.23 22.85
CA MET A 241 7.44 -12.65 23.22
C MET A 241 6.30 -13.00 24.19
N GLY A 242 5.37 -13.85 23.73
CA GLY A 242 4.19 -14.30 24.47
C GLY A 242 2.86 -13.89 23.82
N ASP A 243 2.84 -12.72 23.18
CA ASP A 243 1.63 -12.15 22.56
C ASP A 243 1.24 -12.89 21.26
N TRP A 244 2.19 -13.57 20.61
CA TRP A 244 2.01 -14.22 19.29
C TRP A 244 1.16 -15.48 19.32
N SER A 245 0.93 -16.04 20.52
CA SER A 245 0.02 -17.16 20.69
C SER A 245 -1.45 -16.74 20.57
N GLN A 246 -1.72 -15.44 20.59
CA GLN A 246 -3.05 -14.85 20.42
C GLN A 246 -3.21 -14.43 18.96
N THR A 247 -4.26 -14.92 18.31
CA THR A 247 -4.58 -14.60 16.91
C THR A 247 -5.63 -13.51 16.76
N GLU A 248 -6.16 -12.99 17.86
CA GLU A 248 -7.18 -11.95 17.86
C GLU A 248 -6.55 -10.64 18.33
N TRP A 249 -6.32 -9.74 17.37
CA TRP A 249 -5.73 -8.42 17.58
C TRP A 249 -6.73 -7.34 17.16
N THR A 250 -6.59 -6.15 17.73
CA THR A 250 -7.36 -4.96 17.38
C THR A 250 -6.42 -3.97 16.69
N LEU A 251 -6.88 -3.35 15.60
CA LEU A 251 -6.20 -2.25 14.94
C LEU A 251 -6.80 -0.92 15.43
N TYR A 252 -5.96 0.04 15.76
CA TYR A 252 -6.37 1.40 16.12
C TYR A 252 -5.81 2.37 15.10
N VAL A 253 -6.66 3.27 14.63
CA VAL A 253 -6.35 4.31 13.66
C VAL A 253 -6.40 5.66 14.36
N GLU A 254 -5.36 6.46 14.20
CA GLU A 254 -5.32 7.87 14.60
C GLU A 254 -4.97 8.74 13.39
N ASP A 255 -5.79 9.74 13.12
CA ASP A 255 -5.60 10.65 12.00
C ASP A 255 -4.92 11.98 12.38
N VAL A 256 -4.70 12.83 11.37
CA VAL A 256 -4.11 14.15 11.54
C VAL A 256 -4.93 15.11 12.41
N ASP A 257 -6.24 14.88 12.53
CA ASP A 257 -7.16 15.70 13.33
C ASP A 257 -7.26 15.18 14.78
N GLY A 258 -6.63 14.03 15.07
CA GLY A 258 -6.60 13.37 16.37
C GLY A 258 -7.84 12.51 16.65
N ASP A 259 -8.64 12.23 15.62
CA ASP A 259 -9.74 11.28 15.73
C ASP A 259 -9.17 9.87 15.81
N THR A 260 -9.69 9.10 16.78
CA THR A 260 -9.23 7.74 17.06
C THR A 260 -10.37 6.76 16.90
N SER A 261 -10.09 5.64 16.23
CA SER A 261 -11.05 4.57 16.00
C SER A 261 -10.37 3.21 16.20
N ALA A 262 -11.08 2.27 16.81
CA ALA A 262 -10.66 0.88 16.88
C ALA A 262 -11.41 0.08 15.82
N SER A 263 -10.74 -0.94 15.26
CA SER A 263 -11.39 -1.89 14.37
C SER A 263 -12.55 -2.59 15.09
N PHE A 264 -13.65 -2.78 14.37
CA PHE A 264 -14.81 -3.47 14.93
C PHE A 264 -14.53 -4.97 15.08
N ASP A 265 -13.97 -5.57 14.02
CA ASP A 265 -13.53 -6.96 14.04
C ASP A 265 -12.11 -7.08 14.56
N SER A 266 -11.81 -8.24 15.14
CA SER A 266 -10.44 -8.64 15.45
C SER A 266 -9.78 -9.25 14.22
N PHE A 267 -8.46 -9.16 14.13
CA PHE A 267 -7.71 -9.75 13.04
C PHE A 267 -6.46 -10.50 13.50
N ASN A 268 -5.92 -11.33 12.62
CA ASN A 268 -4.66 -12.04 12.83
C ASN A 268 -3.56 -11.41 11.97
N PRO A 269 -2.58 -10.70 12.56
CA PRO A 269 -1.55 -9.99 11.80
C PRO A 269 -0.60 -10.93 11.02
N TRP A 270 -0.53 -12.21 11.36
CA TRP A 270 0.29 -13.20 10.65
C TRP A 270 -0.38 -13.81 9.43
N THR A 271 -1.69 -13.65 9.29
CA THR A 271 -2.46 -14.26 8.20
C THR A 271 -3.28 -13.26 7.40
N VAL A 272 -3.41 -12.03 7.89
CA VAL A 272 -4.07 -10.96 7.13
C VAL A 272 -3.17 -10.61 5.95
N SER A 273 -3.74 -10.61 4.75
CA SER A 273 -3.08 -10.16 3.54
C SER A 273 -3.02 -8.63 3.50
N TYR A 274 -4.16 -7.97 3.73
CA TYR A 274 -4.23 -6.51 3.80
C TYR A 274 -5.38 -5.97 4.65
N VAL A 275 -5.29 -4.69 5.00
CA VAL A 275 -6.33 -3.94 5.71
C VAL A 275 -6.76 -2.72 4.92
N ASP A 276 -8.06 -2.62 4.66
CA ASP A 276 -8.71 -1.44 4.08
C ASP A 276 -9.24 -0.52 5.17
N ILE A 277 -8.69 0.69 5.24
CA ILE A 277 -9.09 1.71 6.20
C ILE A 277 -9.85 2.81 5.47
N TYR A 278 -11.12 3.01 5.81
CA TYR A 278 -11.94 4.08 5.23
C TYR A 278 -12.81 4.76 6.29
N TRP A 279 -13.22 5.99 5.99
CA TRP A 279 -14.08 6.76 6.88
C TRP A 279 -15.55 6.45 6.60
N GLN A 280 -16.29 6.01 7.62
CA GLN A 280 -17.73 5.75 7.51
C GLN A 280 -18.50 6.40 8.68
N GLY A 281 -19.35 7.38 8.36
CA GLY A 281 -20.10 8.11 9.36
C GLY A 281 -19.19 8.98 10.21
N ASP A 282 -18.89 8.52 11.42
CA ASP A 282 -18.15 9.25 12.46
C ASP A 282 -16.90 8.48 12.96
N SER A 283 -16.48 7.41 12.27
CA SER A 283 -15.32 6.60 12.64
C SER A 283 -14.64 5.95 11.44
N TYR A 284 -13.39 5.52 11.63
CA TYR A 284 -12.75 4.60 10.70
C TYR A 284 -13.35 3.20 10.79
N VAL A 285 -13.48 2.57 9.64
CA VAL A 285 -13.76 1.14 9.48
C VAL A 285 -12.50 0.49 8.93
N CYS A 286 -12.19 -0.70 9.45
CA CYS A 286 -11.06 -1.50 9.03
C CYS A 286 -11.59 -2.85 8.53
N ASP A 287 -11.54 -3.06 7.22
CA ASP A 287 -11.90 -4.35 6.62
C ASP A 287 -10.64 -5.19 6.41
N PHE A 288 -10.69 -6.43 6.88
CA PHE A 288 -9.55 -7.35 6.89
C PHE A 288 -9.72 -8.43 5.83
N THR A 289 -8.72 -8.56 4.96
CA THR A 289 -8.66 -9.62 3.94
C THR A 289 -7.55 -10.60 4.28
N TYR A 290 -7.85 -11.90 4.21
CA TYR A 290 -6.94 -13.00 4.51
C TYR A 290 -6.56 -13.73 3.23
#